data_AF-A0A918WK43-F1
#
_entry.id   AF-A0A918WK43-F1
#
_cell.length_a   1.000
_cell.length_b   1.000
_cell.length_c   1.000
_cell.angle_alpha   90.00
_cell.angle_beta   90.00
_cell.angle_gamma   90.00
#
_symmetry.space_group_name_H-M   'P 1'
#
loop_
_entity.id
_entity.type
_entity.pdbx_description
1 polymer ?
#
loop_
_entity_poly.entity_id
_entity_poly.type
_entity_poly.pdbx_seq_one_letter_code
_entity_poly.pdbx_strand_id
1 'polypeptide(L)'
;MQFLESIEWPDEIELLIDRLENESAQRALTREERALVDVYETVPILESEDCLHEFWQSDVDHQRVIKSFDLVGATAIVDPLNASRWCGTRSQERGDYSETEADYLATIEEELPPGLEELVDVVMEFVEDELQ
;
A
#
# COMPACT_ATOMS: atom_id res chain seq x y z
N MET A 1 6.08 3.83 18.85
CA MET A 1 5.67 4.13 17.47
C MET A 1 6.17 5.51 17.12
N GLN A 2 7.12 5.60 16.19
CA GLN A 2 7.25 6.81 15.40
C GLN A 2 5.98 6.87 14.53
N PHE A 3 5.31 8.02 14.52
CA PHE A 3 4.21 8.24 13.59
C PHE A 3 4.83 8.47 12.22
N LEU A 4 4.39 7.72 11.23
CA LEU A 4 4.68 8.05 9.84
C LEU A 4 4.09 9.44 9.57
N GLU A 5 4.88 10.35 9.04
CA GLU A 5 4.29 11.54 8.41
C GLU A 5 3.52 11.05 7.20
N SER A 6 2.25 11.45 7.08
CA SER A 6 1.44 11.06 5.92
C SER A 6 2.10 11.53 4.64
N ILE A 7 2.10 10.65 3.65
CA ILE A 7 2.58 10.90 2.31
C ILE A 7 1.77 12.06 1.71
N GLU A 8 2.50 13.08 1.26
CA GLU A 8 1.94 14.16 0.47
C GLU A 8 2.14 13.84 -1.01
N TRP A 9 1.05 13.52 -1.70
CA TRP A 9 1.07 13.23 -3.13
C TRP A 9 1.23 14.51 -3.96
N PRO A 10 2.05 14.49 -5.03
CA PRO A 10 2.09 15.60 -5.97
C PRO A 10 0.75 15.82 -6.68
N ASP A 11 0.37 17.08 -6.95
CA ASP A 11 -0.87 17.45 -7.65
C ASP A 11 -1.09 16.66 -8.95
N GLU A 12 -0.01 16.33 -9.67
CA GLU A 12 -0.07 15.54 -10.91
C GLU A 12 -0.59 14.12 -10.68
N ILE A 13 -0.18 13.48 -9.58
CA ILE A 13 -0.67 12.15 -9.19
C ILE A 13 -2.13 12.25 -8.80
N GLU A 14 -2.52 13.22 -7.98
CA GLU A 14 -3.92 13.40 -7.57
C GLU A 14 -4.85 13.59 -8.78
N LEU A 15 -4.47 14.47 -9.71
CA LEU A 15 -5.23 14.71 -10.95
C LEU A 15 -5.31 13.46 -11.83
N LEU A 16 -4.24 12.66 -11.89
CA LEU A 16 -4.21 11.42 -12.65
C LEU A 16 -5.14 10.37 -12.02
N ILE A 17 -5.12 10.23 -10.69
CA ILE A 17 -6.02 9.34 -9.95
C ILE A 17 -7.47 9.73 -10.20
N ASP A 18 -7.83 11.00 -10.02
CA ASP A 18 -9.20 11.51 -10.27
C ASP A 18 -9.68 11.16 -11.69
N ARG A 19 -8.78 11.29 -12.68
CA ARG A 19 -9.07 10.91 -14.07
C ARG A 19 -9.33 9.41 -14.19
N LEU A 20 -8.44 8.57 -13.66
CA LEU A 20 -8.53 7.12 -13.75
C LEU A 20 -9.76 6.57 -13.03
N GLU A 21 -10.13 7.12 -11.88
CA GLU A 21 -11.35 6.74 -11.16
C GLU A 21 -12.59 7.00 -12.03
N ASN A 22 -12.68 8.17 -12.65
CA ASN A 22 -13.79 8.50 -13.56
C ASN A 22 -13.79 7.62 -14.82
N GLU A 23 -12.62 7.29 -15.36
CA GLU A 23 -12.50 6.40 -16.53
C GLU A 23 -12.85 4.94 -16.21
N SER A 24 -12.58 4.49 -14.98
CA SER A 24 -12.90 3.12 -14.52
C SER A 24 -14.40 2.81 -14.58
N ALA A 25 -15.26 3.83 -14.49
CA ALA A 25 -16.70 3.70 -14.66
C ALA A 25 -17.13 3.46 -16.12
N GLN A 26 -16.25 3.77 -17.09
CA GLN A 26 -16.54 3.77 -18.52
C GLN A 26 -15.82 2.64 -19.25
N ARG A 27 -14.62 2.27 -18.79
CA ARG A 27 -13.79 1.22 -19.36
C ARG A 27 -13.00 0.48 -18.27
N ALA A 28 -12.50 -0.70 -18.61
CA ALA A 28 -11.48 -1.33 -17.77
C ALA A 28 -10.17 -0.51 -17.84
N LEU A 29 -9.53 -0.35 -16.68
CA LEU A 29 -8.19 0.20 -16.59
C LEU A 29 -7.16 -0.78 -17.17
N THR A 30 -6.05 -0.26 -17.70
CA THR A 30 -4.89 -1.08 -18.01
C THR A 30 -4.27 -1.62 -16.73
N ARG A 31 -3.29 -2.51 -16.88
CA ARG A 31 -2.61 -3.10 -15.72
C ARG A 31 -1.86 -2.02 -14.94
N GLU A 32 -1.20 -1.12 -15.64
CA GLU A 32 -0.37 -0.04 -15.12
C GLU A 32 -1.24 1.03 -14.43
N GLU A 33 -2.34 1.41 -15.07
CA GLU A 33 -3.32 2.34 -14.50
C GLU A 33 -3.96 1.78 -13.22
N ARG A 34 -4.31 0.49 -13.22
CA ARG A 34 -4.87 -0.14 -12.01
C ARG A 34 -3.82 -0.24 -10.91
N ALA A 35 -2.55 -0.47 -11.27
CA ALA A 35 -1.48 -0.56 -10.28
C ALA A 35 -1.28 0.77 -9.55
N LEU A 36 -1.27 1.89 -10.28
CA LEU A 36 -1.22 3.22 -9.68
C LEU A 36 -2.39 3.46 -8.71
N VAL A 37 -3.62 3.15 -9.14
CA VAL A 37 -4.82 3.31 -8.28
C VAL A 37 -4.76 2.41 -7.05
N ASP A 38 -4.37 1.14 -7.20
CA ASP A 38 -4.22 0.22 -6.07
C ASP A 38 -3.20 0.73 -5.04
N VAL A 39 -2.05 1.26 -5.49
CA VAL A 39 -1.01 1.82 -4.60
C VAL A 39 -1.55 3.04 -3.86
N TYR A 40 -2.13 3.99 -4.59
CA TYR A 40 -2.69 5.22 -4.03
C TYR A 40 -3.79 4.94 -2.99
N GLU A 41 -4.74 4.05 -3.29
CA GLU A 41 -5.84 3.69 -2.38
C GLU A 41 -5.34 2.92 -1.13
N THR A 42 -4.20 2.22 -1.24
CA THR A 42 -3.67 1.40 -0.14
C THR A 42 -2.82 2.20 0.84
N VAL A 43 -2.14 3.27 0.39
CA VAL A 43 -1.27 4.07 1.26
C VAL A 43 -1.97 4.56 2.54
N PRO A 44 -3.18 5.13 2.50
CA PRO A 44 -3.89 5.53 3.72
C PRO A 44 -4.14 4.39 4.71
N ILE A 45 -4.26 3.14 4.23
CA ILE A 45 -4.43 1.96 5.07
C ILE A 45 -3.11 1.63 5.78
N LEU A 46 -1.98 1.78 5.09
CA LEU A 46 -0.65 1.53 5.66
C LEU A 46 -0.21 2.62 6.64
N GLU A 47 -0.72 3.84 6.48
CA GLU A 47 -0.48 4.97 7.40
C GLU A 47 -1.36 4.94 8.64
N SER A 48 -2.35 4.05 8.70
CA SER A 48 -3.24 3.94 9.85
C SER A 48 -2.50 3.47 11.10
N GLU A 49 -3.13 3.65 12.27
CA GLU A 49 -2.58 3.14 13.53
C GLU A 49 -2.38 1.61 13.50
N ASP A 50 -3.24 0.90 12.75
CA ASP A 50 -3.22 -0.56 12.64
C ASP A 50 -2.44 -1.09 11.43
N CYS A 51 -2.05 -0.22 10.49
CA CYS A 51 -1.03 -0.47 9.48
C CYS A 51 -1.19 -1.83 8.76
N LEU A 52 -0.23 -2.74 8.93
CA LEU A 52 -0.24 -4.07 8.30
C LEU A 52 -1.40 -4.94 8.79
N HIS A 53 -1.83 -4.80 10.05
CA HIS A 53 -3.04 -5.47 10.51
C HIS A 53 -4.26 -4.97 9.73
N GLU A 54 -4.43 -3.65 9.61
CA GLU A 54 -5.57 -3.07 8.88
C GLU A 54 -5.57 -3.48 7.41
N PHE A 55 -4.41 -3.46 6.74
CA PHE A 55 -4.27 -3.95 5.38
C PHE A 55 -4.86 -5.36 5.22
N TRP A 56 -4.47 -6.30 6.08
CA TRP A 56 -4.93 -7.68 6.01
C TRP A 56 -6.37 -7.92 6.47
N GLN A 57 -6.96 -7.01 7.25
CA GLN A 57 -8.37 -7.05 7.63
C GLN A 57 -9.29 -6.30 6.67
N SER A 58 -8.75 -5.44 5.80
CA SER A 58 -9.51 -4.69 4.82
C SER A 58 -10.06 -5.58 3.69
N ASP A 59 -11.09 -5.08 3.00
CA ASP A 59 -11.74 -5.76 1.87
C ASP A 59 -10.98 -5.62 0.54
N VAL A 60 -9.75 -5.08 0.56
CA VAL A 60 -8.94 -4.94 -0.66
C VAL A 60 -8.52 -6.32 -1.20
N ASP A 61 -8.24 -6.38 -2.50
CA ASP A 61 -7.66 -7.59 -3.09
C ASP A 61 -6.14 -7.61 -2.80
N HIS A 62 -5.76 -8.17 -1.65
CA HIS A 62 -4.37 -8.13 -1.16
C HIS A 62 -3.35 -8.64 -2.19
N GLN A 63 -3.70 -9.70 -2.93
CA GLN A 63 -2.79 -10.28 -3.93
C GLN A 63 -2.64 -9.40 -5.17
N ARG A 64 -3.70 -8.69 -5.56
CA ARG A 64 -3.62 -7.69 -6.62
C ARG A 64 -2.79 -6.50 -6.16
N VAL A 65 -3.08 -5.95 -4.98
CA VAL A 65 -2.36 -4.80 -4.42
C VAL A 65 -0.86 -5.08 -4.28
N ILE A 66 -0.46 -6.23 -3.72
CA ILE A 66 0.96 -6.62 -3.62
C ILE A 66 1.63 -6.65 -4.99
N LYS A 67 0.95 -7.17 -6.03
CA LYS A 67 1.47 -7.16 -7.39
C LYS A 67 1.52 -5.76 -8.00
N SER A 68 0.66 -4.86 -7.57
CA SER A 68 0.64 -3.46 -7.99
C SER A 68 1.84 -2.70 -7.41
N PHE A 69 2.15 -2.88 -6.11
CA PHE A 69 3.39 -2.35 -5.52
C PHE A 69 4.65 -2.92 -6.20
N ASP A 70 4.66 -4.23 -6.50
CA ASP A 70 5.76 -4.86 -7.24
C ASP A 70 5.90 -4.31 -8.67
N LEU A 71 4.78 -4.07 -9.37
CA LEU A 71 4.78 -3.51 -10.72
C LEU A 71 5.29 -2.07 -10.76
N VAL A 72 4.89 -1.25 -9.78
CA VAL A 72 5.34 0.14 -9.64
C VAL A 72 6.82 0.21 -9.25
N GLY A 73 7.41 -0.87 -8.73
CA GLY A 73 8.81 -0.94 -8.32
C GLY A 73 9.04 -0.70 -6.83
N ALA A 74 7.97 -0.55 -6.04
CA ALA A 74 8.00 -0.32 -4.59
C ALA A 74 8.28 -1.61 -3.79
N THR A 75 9.36 -2.30 -4.16
CA THR A 75 9.75 -3.61 -3.61
C THR A 75 10.00 -3.60 -2.09
N ALA A 76 10.48 -2.48 -1.55
CA ALA A 76 10.68 -2.30 -0.11
C ALA A 76 9.38 -2.43 0.71
N ILE A 77 8.20 -2.18 0.10
CA ILE A 77 6.89 -2.36 0.73
C ILE A 77 6.37 -3.79 0.52
N VAL A 78 6.72 -4.42 -0.61
CA VAL A 78 6.26 -5.78 -0.97
C VAL A 78 6.70 -6.83 0.06
N ASP A 79 7.92 -6.74 0.56
CA ASP A 79 8.46 -7.67 1.55
C ASP A 79 7.68 -7.65 2.88
N PRO A 80 7.49 -6.51 3.56
CA PRO A 80 6.71 -6.43 4.79
C PRO A 80 5.23 -6.80 4.60
N LEU A 81 4.62 -6.48 3.45
CA LEU A 81 3.27 -6.95 3.11
C LEU A 81 3.22 -8.49 3.10
N ASN A 82 4.17 -9.14 2.41
CA ASN A 82 4.21 -10.61 2.35
C ASN A 82 4.55 -11.25 3.70
N ALA A 83 5.47 -10.66 4.47
CA ALA A 83 5.87 -11.16 5.78
C ALA A 83 4.72 -11.12 6.80
N SER A 84 3.83 -10.13 6.69
CA SER A 84 2.66 -9.94 7.56
C SER A 84 1.42 -10.73 7.13
N ARG A 85 1.45 -11.50 6.03
CA ARG A 85 0.31 -12.26 5.49
C ARG A 85 -0.46 -13.11 6.50
N TRP A 86 0.21 -13.59 7.54
CA TRP A 86 -0.43 -14.37 8.60
C TRP A 86 -1.53 -13.58 9.34
N CYS A 87 -1.47 -12.25 9.37
CA CYS A 87 -2.50 -11.38 9.98
C CYS A 87 -3.90 -11.62 9.38
N GLY A 88 -4.00 -11.89 8.06
CA GLY A 88 -5.28 -12.17 7.39
C GLY A 88 -5.97 -13.47 7.83
N THR A 89 -5.33 -14.27 8.69
CA THR A 89 -5.90 -15.49 9.28
C THR A 89 -6.16 -15.37 10.79
N ARG A 90 -5.98 -14.17 11.37
CA ARG A 90 -6.09 -13.90 12.80
C ARG A 90 -7.38 -13.16 13.15
N SER A 91 -7.52 -12.82 14.44
CA SER A 91 -8.65 -12.03 14.94
C SER A 91 -8.77 -10.72 14.16
N GLN A 92 -9.99 -10.22 14.05
CA GLN A 92 -10.27 -8.89 13.50
C GLN A 92 -9.82 -7.78 14.45
N GLU A 93 -9.60 -8.09 15.73
CA GLU A 93 -9.09 -7.13 16.70
C GLU A 93 -7.59 -7.34 16.90
N ARG A 94 -6.77 -6.36 16.53
CA ARG A 94 -5.30 -6.38 16.74
C ARG A 94 -4.92 -6.64 18.19
N GLY A 95 -5.72 -6.14 19.13
CA GLY A 95 -5.51 -6.32 20.57
C GLY A 95 -5.60 -7.77 21.07
N ASP A 96 -6.16 -8.68 20.27
CA ASP A 96 -6.24 -10.11 20.59
C ASP A 96 -4.95 -10.87 20.28
N TYR A 97 -3.94 -10.22 19.69
CA TYR A 97 -2.67 -10.86 19.37
C TYR A 97 -1.94 -11.25 20.65
N SER A 98 -1.30 -12.43 20.63
CA SER A 98 -0.35 -12.76 21.69
C SER A 98 0.84 -11.80 21.67
N GLU A 99 1.54 -11.67 22.80
CA GLU A 99 2.76 -10.84 22.91
C GLU A 99 3.77 -11.16 21.80
N THR A 100 4.00 -12.45 21.51
CA THR A 100 4.89 -12.87 20.43
C THR A 100 4.41 -12.46 19.03
N GLU A 101 3.10 -12.51 18.77
CA GLU A 101 2.52 -12.07 17.49
C GLU A 101 2.60 -10.55 17.33
N ALA A 102 2.33 -9.80 18.39
CA ALA A 102 2.44 -8.35 18.41
C ALA A 102 3.90 -7.90 18.20
N ASP A 103 4.86 -8.49 18.91
CA ASP A 103 6.29 -8.19 18.77
C ASP A 103 6.81 -8.55 17.37
N TYR A 104 6.36 -9.68 16.83
CA TYR A 104 6.73 -10.09 15.48
C TYR A 104 6.17 -9.13 14.42
N LEU A 105 4.89 -8.71 14.55
CA LEU A 105 4.31 -7.73 13.65
C LEU A 105 5.04 -6.38 13.73
N ALA A 106 5.33 -5.90 14.94
CA ALA A 106 6.05 -4.64 15.13
C ALA A 106 7.43 -4.65 14.47
N THR A 107 8.14 -5.78 14.51
CA THR A 107 9.44 -5.94 13.83
C THR A 107 9.30 -5.80 12.31
N ILE A 108 8.22 -6.33 11.73
CA ILE A 108 7.95 -6.19 10.28
C ILE A 108 7.57 -4.74 9.96
N GLU A 109 6.76 -4.09 10.79
CA GLU A 109 6.31 -2.71 10.59
C GLU A 109 7.48 -1.70 10.65
N GLU A 110 8.59 -2.02 11.32
CA GLU A 110 9.82 -1.20 11.30
C GLU A 110 10.45 -1.09 9.90
N GLU A 111 10.13 -2.01 8.97
CA GLU A 111 10.65 -2.00 7.60
C GLU A 111 9.81 -1.13 6.63
N LEU A 112 8.59 -0.73 7.02
CA LEU A 112 7.70 0.06 6.16
C LEU A 112 8.10 1.54 5.99
N PRO A 113 8.51 2.29 7.04
CA PRO A 113 8.79 3.71 6.90
C PRO A 113 9.80 4.06 5.80
N PRO A 114 10.95 3.37 5.69
CA PRO A 114 11.89 3.66 4.60
C PRO A 114 11.28 3.44 3.20
N GLY A 115 10.45 2.39 3.05
CA GLY A 115 9.79 2.12 1.77
C GLY A 115 8.71 3.15 1.42
N LEU A 116 8.01 3.69 2.42
CA LEU A 116 7.01 4.75 2.24
C LEU A 116 7.64 6.11 1.94
N GLU A 117 8.79 6.43 2.56
CA GLU A 117 9.56 7.65 2.27
C GLU A 117 10.01 7.71 0.80
N GLU A 118 10.37 6.57 0.20
CA GLU A 118 10.79 6.47 -1.20
C GLU A 118 9.61 6.32 -2.18
N LEU A 119 8.39 6.07 -1.68
CA LEU A 119 7.27 5.67 -2.53
C LEU A 119 6.86 6.74 -3.54
N VAL A 120 6.85 8.01 -3.15
CA VAL A 120 6.46 9.11 -4.05
C VAL A 120 7.39 9.20 -5.25
N ASP A 121 8.70 9.14 -5.01
CA ASP A 121 9.70 9.19 -6.08
C ASP A 121 9.56 8.00 -7.04
N VAL A 122 9.36 6.80 -6.49
CA VAL A 122 9.15 5.58 -7.28
C VAL A 122 7.87 5.65 -8.11
N VAL A 123 6.77 6.15 -7.53
CA VAL A 123 5.49 6.32 -8.23
C VAL A 123 5.61 7.36 -9.35
N MET A 124 6.30 8.48 -9.11
CA MET A 124 6.53 9.51 -10.13
C MET A 124 7.32 8.94 -11.31
N GLU A 125 8.42 8.22 -11.05
CA GLU A 125 9.20 7.55 -12.10
C GLU A 125 8.34 6.57 -12.91
N PHE A 126 7.52 5.75 -12.24
CA PHE A 126 6.59 4.83 -12.90
C PHE A 126 5.57 5.56 -13.79
N VAL A 127 5.00 6.66 -13.32
CA VAL A 127 4.02 7.44 -14.11
C VAL A 127 4.67 8.04 -15.35
N GLU A 128 5.88 8.59 -15.21
CA GLU A 128 6.64 9.16 -16.33
C GLU A 128 6.96 8.11 -17.41
N ASP A 129 7.33 6.89 -16.99
CA ASP A 129 7.76 5.83 -17.91
C ASP A 129 6.60 5.05 -18.55
N GLU A 130 5.52 4.79 -17.80
CA GLU A 130 4.48 3.83 -18.20
C GLU A 130 3.11 4.46 -18.53
N LEU A 131 2.83 5.70 -18.07
CA LEU A 131 1.50 6.31 -18.14
C LEU A 131 1.42 7.64 -18.91
N GLN A 132 2.53 8.09 -19.51
CA GLN A 132 2.59 9.22 -20.45
C GLN A 132 2.40 8.80 -21.91
#